data_AF-A0A392NXV8-F1
#
_entry.id   AF-A0A392NXV8-F1
#
_cell.length_a   1.000
_cell.length_b   1.000
_cell.length_c   1.000
_cell.angle_alpha   90.00
_cell.angle_beta   90.00
_cell.angle_gamma   90.00
#
_symmetry.space_group_name_H-M   'P 1'
#
loop_
_entity.id
_entity.type
_entity.pdbx_description
1 polymer ?
#
loop_
_entity_poly.entity_id
_entity_poly.type
_entity_poly.pdbx_seq_one_letter_code
_entity_poly.pdbx_strand_id
1 'polypeptide(L)'
;MRVGSNSDEATKRMRRQSRSKTFKIEITYLAKIPLQEIANVVQGQESEHHQEVLNVLDVILSQNATKQGCLRIRQSYFHDNPRNISNIDGGVQCCRGFHSSFKVTQKGLSLNV
;
A
#
# COMPACT_ATOMS: atom_id res chain seq x y z
N MET A 1 -40.19 31.44 8.70
CA MET A 1 -39.99 30.30 9.61
C MET A 1 -38.75 29.55 9.18
N ARG A 2 -37.76 29.42 10.07
CA ARG A 2 -36.47 28.77 9.81
C ARG A 2 -36.65 27.25 9.88
N VAL A 3 -36.33 26.53 8.81
CA VAL A 3 -36.16 25.07 8.87
C VAL A 3 -34.72 24.83 9.33
N GLY A 4 -34.58 24.24 10.51
CA GLY A 4 -33.31 24.04 11.20
C GLY A 4 -32.42 23.06 10.47
N SER A 5 -31.21 23.52 10.15
CA SER A 5 -30.07 22.68 9.81
C SER A 5 -29.59 21.96 11.07
N ASN A 6 -29.89 20.67 11.22
CA ASN A 6 -29.31 19.84 12.29
C ASN A 6 -27.84 19.57 11.98
N SER A 7 -26.96 20.37 12.60
CA SER A 7 -25.49 20.24 12.60
C SER A 7 -24.97 19.06 13.43
N ASP A 8 -25.84 18.32 14.11
CA ASP A 8 -25.45 17.42 15.21
C ASP A 8 -25.19 15.96 14.78
N GLU A 9 -25.56 15.56 13.56
CA GLU A 9 -25.30 14.20 13.06
C GLU A 9 -23.87 14.00 12.54
N ALA A 10 -23.16 15.08 12.16
CA ALA A 10 -21.78 15.01 11.65
C ALA A 10 -20.74 14.67 12.74
N THR A 11 -21.08 14.83 14.02
CA THR A 11 -20.14 14.73 15.14
C THR A 11 -20.05 13.33 15.75
N LYS A 12 -20.97 12.41 15.41
CA LYS A 12 -21.08 11.08 16.07
C LYS A 12 -19.99 10.07 15.71
N ARG A 13 -19.08 10.38 14.78
CA ARG A 13 -17.89 9.55 14.49
C ARG A 13 -16.60 10.34 14.58
N MET A 14 -16.50 11.28 15.53
CA MET A 14 -15.21 11.85 15.90
C MET A 14 -14.30 10.70 16.33
N ARG A 15 -13.33 10.38 15.47
CA ARG A 15 -12.33 9.32 15.66
C ARG A 15 -11.79 9.48 17.06
N ARG A 16 -12.14 8.56 17.97
CA ARG A 16 -11.60 8.55 19.35
C ARG A 16 -10.11 8.78 19.22
N GLN A 17 -9.59 9.84 19.85
CA GLN A 17 -8.15 10.11 19.87
C GLN A 17 -7.48 8.79 20.22
N SER A 18 -6.63 8.32 19.29
CA SER A 18 -5.97 7.04 19.45
C SER A 18 -5.21 7.08 20.77
N ARG A 19 -5.64 6.30 21.76
CA ARG A 19 -4.88 6.16 23.00
C ARG A 19 -3.49 5.67 22.61
N SER A 20 -2.46 6.24 23.23
CA SER A 20 -1.10 5.73 23.09
C SER A 20 -1.10 4.24 23.47
N LYS A 21 -0.52 3.42 22.60
CA LYS A 21 -0.34 1.98 22.84
C LYS A 21 1.15 1.69 22.78
N THR A 22 1.66 1.02 23.81
CA THR A 22 3.04 0.53 23.85
C THR A 22 3.05 -0.89 23.32
N PHE A 23 3.97 -1.18 22.39
CA PHE A 23 4.18 -2.51 21.85
C PHE A 23 5.59 -2.96 22.18
N LYS A 24 5.74 -4.21 22.65
CA LYS A 24 7.03 -4.87 22.72
C LYS A 24 7.27 -5.53 21.37
N ILE A 25 8.34 -5.12 20.68
CA ILE A 25 8.69 -5.62 19.35
C ILE A 25 10.02 -6.35 19.46
N GLU A 26 10.13 -7.49 18.81
CA GLU A 26 11.38 -8.21 18.59
C GLU A 26 11.70 -8.15 17.10
N ILE A 27 12.95 -7.84 16.77
CA ILE A 27 13.45 -7.82 15.39
C ILE A 27 14.54 -8.88 15.31
N THR A 28 14.31 -9.90 14.49
CA THR A 28 15.25 -10.99 14.27
C THR A 28 15.77 -10.93 12.85
N TYR A 29 17.07 -11.13 12.69
CA TYR A 29 17.68 -11.25 11.38
C TYR A 29 17.27 -12.59 10.74
N LEU A 30 16.71 -12.54 9.53
CA LEU A 30 16.27 -13.75 8.80
C LEU A 30 17.26 -14.19 7.73
N ALA A 31 17.74 -13.27 6.89
CA ALA A 31 18.58 -13.61 5.74
C ALA A 31 19.36 -12.41 5.20
N LYS A 32 20.42 -12.72 4.43
CA LYS A 32 21.11 -11.78 3.53
C LYS A 32 20.69 -12.09 2.11
N ILE A 33 20.23 -11.07 1.38
CA ILE A 33 19.96 -11.18 -0.05
C ILE A 33 21.09 -10.47 -0.78
N PRO A 34 21.98 -11.18 -1.50
CA PRO A 34 23.05 -10.54 -2.25
C PRO A 34 22.50 -9.60 -3.32
N LEU A 35 23.10 -8.42 -3.48
CA LEU A 35 22.67 -7.46 -4.52
C LEU A 35 22.75 -8.05 -5.93
N GLN A 36 23.70 -8.94 -6.16
CA GLN A 36 23.84 -9.62 -7.45
C GLN A 36 22.61 -10.46 -7.79
N GLU A 37 21.94 -11.06 -6.81
CA GLU A 37 20.68 -11.79 -7.05
C GLU A 37 19.61 -10.84 -7.60
N ILE A 38 19.50 -9.63 -7.02
CA ILE A 38 18.56 -8.62 -7.52
C ILE A 38 18.90 -8.25 -8.97
N ALA A 39 20.18 -8.02 -9.28
CA ALA A 39 20.63 -7.71 -10.63
C ALA A 39 20.33 -8.85 -11.63
N ASN A 40 20.57 -10.09 -11.23
CA ASN A 40 20.29 -11.29 -12.01
C ASN A 40 18.79 -11.39 -12.36
N VAL A 41 17.91 -11.23 -11.36
CA VAL A 41 16.46 -11.26 -11.57
C VAL A 41 16.00 -10.15 -12.52
N VAL A 42 16.55 -8.94 -12.37
CA VAL A 42 16.24 -7.80 -13.26
C VAL A 42 16.64 -8.10 -14.71
N GLN A 43 17.73 -8.82 -14.92
CA GLN A 43 18.21 -9.26 -16.24
C GLN A 43 17.52 -10.53 -16.77
N GLY A 44 16.62 -11.15 -16.00
CA GLY A 44 15.89 -12.35 -16.40
C GLY A 44 16.69 -13.64 -16.26
N GLN A 45 17.78 -13.58 -15.50
CA GLN A 45 18.57 -14.76 -15.17
C GLN A 45 17.85 -15.57 -14.09
N GLU A 46 18.08 -16.89 -14.11
CA GLU A 46 17.61 -17.76 -13.03
C GLU A 46 18.44 -17.53 -11.75
N SER A 47 17.78 -17.65 -10.59
CA SER A 47 18.32 -17.39 -9.25
C SER A 47 17.56 -18.26 -8.26
N GLU A 48 18.26 -18.95 -7.37
CA GLU A 48 17.63 -19.70 -6.27
C GLU A 48 16.85 -18.78 -5.31
N HIS A 49 17.10 -17.46 -5.35
CA HIS A 49 16.54 -16.45 -4.46
C HIS A 49 15.49 -15.56 -5.12
N HIS A 50 14.88 -15.99 -6.24
CA HIS A 50 13.90 -15.18 -6.96
C HIS A 50 12.77 -14.66 -6.06
N GLN A 51 12.26 -15.50 -5.16
CA GLN A 51 11.13 -15.14 -4.33
C GLN A 51 11.50 -14.11 -3.26
N GLU A 52 12.67 -14.24 -2.62
CA GLU A 52 13.15 -13.25 -1.67
C GLU A 52 13.42 -11.91 -2.34
N VAL A 53 14.00 -11.92 -3.55
CA VAL A 53 14.22 -10.71 -4.35
C VAL A 53 12.89 -10.02 -4.67
N LEU A 54 11.88 -10.77 -5.14
CA LEU A 54 10.54 -10.21 -5.40
C LEU A 54 9.92 -9.61 -4.14
N ASN A 55 10.08 -10.27 -2.98
CA ASN A 55 9.57 -9.76 -1.72
C ASN A 55 10.24 -8.44 -1.33
N VAL A 56 11.57 -8.32 -1.50
CA VAL A 56 12.29 -7.06 -1.26
C VAL A 56 11.76 -5.94 -2.15
N LEU A 57 11.58 -6.23 -3.43
CA LEU A 57 11.08 -5.25 -4.41
C LEU A 57 9.64 -4.82 -4.09
N ASP A 58 8.77 -5.76 -3.74
CA ASP A 58 7.38 -5.46 -3.31
C ASP A 58 7.34 -4.65 -2.01
N VAL A 59 8.26 -4.90 -1.06
CA VAL A 59 8.40 -4.09 0.15
C VAL A 59 8.85 -2.67 -0.19
N ILE A 60 9.82 -2.50 -1.10
CA ILE A 60 10.28 -1.17 -1.56
C ILE A 60 9.12 -0.39 -2.21
N LEU A 61 8.38 -1.04 -3.11
CA LEU A 61 7.20 -0.44 -3.77
C LEU A 61 6.15 -0.02 -2.74
N SER A 62 5.86 -0.90 -1.77
CA SER A 62 4.96 -0.63 -0.66
C SER A 62 5.40 0.55 0.21
N GLN A 63 6.67 0.59 0.58
CA GLN A 63 7.23 1.66 1.40
C GLN A 63 7.20 3.00 0.66
N ASN A 64 7.50 3.01 -0.65
CA ASN A 64 7.42 4.21 -1.47
C ASN A 64 5.99 4.79 -1.49
N ALA A 65 4.97 3.95 -1.73
CA ALA A 65 3.58 4.40 -1.70
C ALA A 65 3.15 4.88 -0.30
N THR A 66 3.57 4.18 0.76
CA THR A 66 3.25 4.57 2.14
C THR A 66 3.84 5.93 2.50
N LYS A 67 5.07 6.23 2.05
CA LYS A 67 5.72 7.55 2.24
C LYS A 67 4.95 8.68 1.55
N GLN A 68 4.21 8.38 0.48
CA GLN A 68 3.36 9.33 -0.23
C GLN A 68 1.96 9.48 0.40
N GLY A 69 1.71 8.83 1.55
CA GLY A 69 0.41 8.88 2.23
C GLY A 69 -0.65 7.97 1.60
N CYS A 70 -0.25 7.03 0.73
CA CYS A 70 -1.19 6.04 0.19
C CYS A 70 -1.63 5.05 1.25
N LEU A 71 -2.93 4.77 1.29
CA LEU A 71 -3.45 3.58 1.93
C LEU A 71 -3.07 2.36 1.07
N ARG A 72 -2.41 1.38 1.69
CA ARG A 72 -2.08 0.10 1.06
C ARG A 72 -3.08 -0.98 1.45
N ILE A 73 -3.63 -1.66 0.45
CA ILE A 73 -4.42 -2.89 0.61
C ILE A 73 -3.82 -3.93 -0.34
N ARG A 74 -3.10 -4.93 0.20
CA ARG A 74 -2.36 -5.91 -0.62
C ARG A 74 -1.40 -5.21 -1.59
N GLN A 75 -1.46 -5.51 -2.89
CA GLN A 75 -0.72 -4.85 -3.97
C GLN A 75 -1.47 -3.64 -4.56
N SER A 76 -2.51 -3.14 -3.89
CA SER A 76 -3.29 -1.98 -4.33
C SER A 76 -3.02 -0.77 -3.46
N TYR A 77 -2.94 0.39 -4.10
CA TYR A 77 -2.54 1.65 -3.50
C TYR A 77 -3.59 2.72 -3.78
N PHE A 78 -4.06 3.37 -2.71
CA PHE A 78 -5.12 4.36 -2.74
C PHE A 78 -4.62 5.67 -2.14
N HIS A 79 -4.51 6.70 -2.98
CA HIS A 79 -4.13 8.03 -2.50
C HIS A 79 -5.31 8.71 -1.83
N ASP A 80 -5.06 9.40 -0.72
CA ASP A 80 -6.04 10.28 -0.07
C ASP A 80 -6.15 11.62 -0.83
N ASN A 81 -6.52 11.52 -2.11
CA ASN A 81 -6.79 12.65 -2.98
C ASN A 81 -8.31 12.71 -3.20
N PRO A 82 -9.00 13.81 -2.84
CA PRO A 82 -10.44 13.95 -3.04
C PRO A 82 -10.88 13.71 -4.49
N ARG A 83 -10.00 13.96 -5.48
CA ARG A 83 -10.27 13.66 -6.89
C ARG A 83 -10.43 12.17 -7.17
N ASN A 84 -9.86 11.29 -6.35
CA ASN A 84 -10.00 9.85 -6.49
C ASN A 84 -11.28 9.31 -5.84
N ILE A 85 -12.01 10.13 -5.09
CA ILE A 85 -13.21 9.74 -4.37
C ILE A 85 -14.45 10.10 -5.19
N SER A 86 -15.40 9.17 -5.30
CA SER A 86 -16.69 9.40 -5.97
C SER A 86 -17.83 8.75 -5.18
N ASN A 87 -18.99 9.40 -5.10
CA ASN A 87 -20.16 8.84 -4.43
C ASN A 87 -20.82 7.80 -5.35
N ILE A 88 -21.17 6.63 -4.80
CA ILE A 88 -21.86 5.55 -5.52
C ILE A 88 -23.26 5.28 -4.94
N ASP A 89 -23.87 6.33 -4.36
CA ASP A 89 -25.12 6.29 -3.58
C ASP A 89 -25.08 5.42 -2.31
N GLY A 90 -26.18 5.46 -1.53
CA GLY A 90 -26.33 4.67 -0.30
C GLY A 90 -25.38 5.05 0.84
N GLY A 91 -24.77 6.24 0.80
CA GLY A 91 -23.77 6.67 1.79
C GLY A 91 -22.41 6.01 1.62
N VAL A 92 -22.14 5.38 0.45
CA VAL A 92 -20.87 4.73 0.14
C VAL A 92 -20.06 5.59 -0.84
N GLN A 93 -18.74 5.61 -0.62
CA GLN A 93 -17.77 6.27 -1.47
C GLN A 93 -16.85 5.25 -2.13
N CYS A 94 -16.67 5.36 -3.44
CA CYS A 94 -15.64 4.66 -4.19
C CYS A 94 -14.33 5.47 -4.09
N CYS A 95 -13.25 4.81 -3.69
CA CYS A 95 -11.90 5.36 -3.72
C CYS A 95 -11.11 4.68 -4.84
N ARG A 96 -10.68 5.47 -5.83
CA ARG A 96 -9.88 4.98 -6.95
C ARG A 96 -8.42 4.82 -6.52
N GLY A 97 -7.85 3.70 -6.93
CA GLY A 97 -6.45 3.36 -6.72
C GLY A 97 -5.89 2.63 -7.94
N PHE A 98 -4.70 2.08 -7.79
CA PHE A 98 -4.06 1.24 -8.81
C PHE A 98 -3.46 0.02 -8.14
N HIS A 99 -3.36 -1.06 -8.90
CA HIS A 99 -2.61 -2.24 -8.52
C HIS A 99 -1.17 -2.06 -8.96
N SER A 100 -0.17 -2.46 -8.17
CA SER A 100 1.21 -2.49 -8.64
C SER A 100 2.00 -3.64 -8.02
N SER A 101 2.66 -4.43 -8.87
CA SER A 101 3.41 -5.62 -8.44
C SER A 101 4.53 -5.96 -9.41
N PHE A 102 5.65 -6.45 -8.90
CA PHE A 102 6.71 -6.99 -9.75
C PHE A 102 6.41 -8.41 -10.26
N LYS A 103 6.80 -8.70 -11.51
CA LYS A 103 6.66 -10.01 -12.15
C LYS A 103 7.94 -10.36 -12.90
N VAL A 104 8.50 -11.54 -12.62
CA VAL A 104 9.59 -12.10 -13.41
C VAL A 104 9.04 -12.56 -14.75
N THR A 105 9.77 -12.28 -15.81
CA THR A 105 9.48 -12.66 -17.19
C THR A 105 10.74 -13.22 -17.82
N GLN A 106 10.61 -13.90 -18.96
CA GLN A 106 11.76 -14.39 -19.74
C GLN A 106 12.72 -13.27 -20.18
N LYS A 107 12.25 -12.02 -20.24
CA LYS A 107 13.06 -10.85 -20.63
C LYS A 107 13.56 -10.03 -19.43
N GLY A 108 13.44 -10.56 -18.22
CA GLY A 108 13.75 -9.83 -16.99
C GLY A 108 12.53 -9.47 -16.19
N LEU A 109 12.61 -8.36 -15.47
CA LEU A 109 11.58 -7.95 -14.54
C LEU A 109 10.59 -6.97 -15.20
N SER A 110 9.31 -7.17 -14.93
CA SER A 110 8.26 -6.23 -15.30
C SER A 110 7.53 -5.71 -14.07
N LEU A 111 7.04 -4.48 -14.14
CA LEU A 111 6.12 -3.91 -13.17
C LEU A 111 4.73 -3.91 -13.79
N ASN A 112 3.83 -4.71 -13.22
CA ASN A 112 2.42 -4.69 -13.59
C ASN A 112 1.73 -3.52 -12.89
N VAL A 113 1.01 -2.67 -13.62
CA VAL A 113 0.29 -1.48 -13.12
C VAL A 113 -1.12 -1.37 -13.69
#